data_AF-A0A5C7JEG6-F1
#
_entry.id   AF-A0A5C7JEG6-F1
#
_cell.length_a   1.000
_cell.length_b   1.000
_cell.length_c   1.000
_cell.angle_alpha   90.00
_cell.angle_beta   90.00
_cell.angle_gamma   90.00
#
_symmetry.space_group_name_H-M   'P 1'
#
loop_
_entity.id
_entity.type
_entity.pdbx_description
1 polymer ?
#
loop_
_entity_poly.entity_id
_entity_poly.type
_entity_poly.pdbx_seq_one_letter_code
_entity_poly.pdbx_strand_id
1 'polypeptide(L)'
;MIIPNATISPDFNIDELTEGKLDGNGVFDKLMKTFELHLEREYNKQRIRGTDYANAYIGLINNALNQVSNYALEKSKLPLELQLLEAQIHKTATDTIVATKQGGLIDAQIHKEMAQTEMLHLEMEYKFPKELALIDEQIANMKAEIALKEYELKYIKPIQLALQEKELALREKQLQISEKELGIKEQQLALARYEFEVKAPAEVRSINAQADLYNQKVGTEKAQTDASVIGKGSVID
;
A
#
# COMPACT_ATOMS: atom_id res chain seq x y z
N MET A 1 3.85 36.39 -48.72
CA MET A 1 3.85 37.69 -49.44
C MET A 1 5.25 37.86 -49.99
N ILE A 2 5.45 37.65 -51.29
CA ILE A 2 6.79 37.77 -51.90
C ILE A 2 7.01 39.26 -52.12
N ILE A 3 7.99 39.84 -51.42
CA ILE A 3 8.34 41.25 -51.61
C ILE A 3 8.95 41.36 -53.02
N PRO A 4 8.38 42.17 -53.94
CA PRO A 4 9.01 42.41 -55.24
C PRO A 4 10.41 43.00 -55.00
N ASN A 5 11.43 42.52 -55.72
CA ASN A 5 12.89 42.75 -55.49
C ASN A 5 13.59 41.92 -54.38
N ALA A 6 12.98 40.87 -53.84
CA ALA A 6 13.62 39.96 -52.88
C ALA A 6 14.54 38.88 -53.50
N THR A 7 14.69 38.84 -54.82
CA THR A 7 15.64 37.91 -55.47
C THR A 7 17.06 38.38 -55.19
N ILE A 8 17.74 37.63 -54.33
CA ILE A 8 19.16 37.80 -54.02
C ILE A 8 19.94 37.57 -55.31
N SER A 9 20.38 38.64 -55.96
CA SER A 9 21.53 38.58 -56.85
C SER A 9 22.75 38.86 -55.96
N PRO A 10 23.53 37.84 -55.57
CA PRO A 10 24.72 38.03 -54.74
C PRO A 10 25.80 38.83 -55.47
N ASP A 11 25.70 38.93 -56.79
CA ASP A 11 26.66 39.65 -57.62
C ASP A 11 26.25 41.12 -57.73
N PHE A 12 27.16 41.99 -57.31
CA PHE A 12 27.12 43.42 -57.56
C PHE A 12 27.03 43.66 -59.06
N ASN A 13 25.85 44.02 -59.55
CA ASN A 13 25.67 44.35 -60.95
C ASN A 13 26.10 45.81 -61.18
N ILE A 14 27.30 45.99 -61.73
CA ILE A 14 27.84 47.31 -62.04
C ILE A 14 27.00 48.05 -63.09
N ASP A 15 26.29 47.33 -63.96
CA ASP A 15 25.45 47.92 -65.02
C ASP A 15 24.26 48.70 -64.46
N GLU A 16 23.78 48.36 -63.26
CA GLU A 16 22.75 49.14 -62.57
C GLU A 16 23.30 50.49 -62.06
N LEU A 17 24.61 50.58 -61.85
CA LEU A 17 25.26 51.80 -61.39
C LEU A 17 25.72 52.64 -62.58
N THR A 18 26.41 52.04 -63.56
CA THR A 18 26.83 52.70 -64.80
C THR A 18 27.06 51.67 -65.90
N GLU A 19 26.67 52.00 -67.12
CA GLU A 19 27.01 51.24 -68.33
C GLU A 19 28.29 51.77 -69.00
N GLY A 20 28.93 52.80 -68.42
CA GLY A 20 30.13 53.44 -68.98
C GLY A 20 29.89 54.20 -70.28
N LYS A 21 28.63 54.61 -70.54
CA LYS A 21 28.20 55.29 -71.77
C LYS A 21 27.45 56.58 -71.44
N LEU A 22 27.52 57.57 -72.33
CA LEU A 22 26.82 58.86 -72.20
C LEU A 22 25.29 58.72 -72.17
N ASP A 23 24.75 57.66 -72.77
CA ASP A 23 23.31 57.35 -72.84
C ASP A 23 22.92 56.11 -72.03
N GLY A 24 23.77 55.67 -71.10
CA GLY A 24 23.52 54.50 -70.26
C GLY A 24 22.30 54.65 -69.34
N ASN A 25 21.76 53.51 -68.87
CA ASN A 25 20.58 53.47 -67.99
C ASN A 25 20.91 53.32 -66.51
N GLY A 26 22.20 53.23 -66.15
CA GLY A 26 22.66 53.16 -64.78
C GLY A 26 22.29 54.41 -63.98
N VAL A 27 22.26 54.29 -62.65
CA VAL A 27 21.91 55.41 -61.76
C VAL A 27 22.89 56.59 -61.95
N PHE A 28 24.18 56.31 -62.09
CA PHE A 28 25.20 57.32 -62.39
C PHE A 28 24.95 57.98 -63.75
N ASP A 29 24.70 57.18 -64.79
CA ASP A 29 24.51 57.69 -66.15
C ASP A 29 23.30 58.63 -66.23
N LYS A 30 22.18 58.26 -65.57
CA LYS A 30 20.97 59.09 -65.47
C LYS A 30 21.21 60.39 -64.69
N LEU A 31 21.96 60.35 -63.59
CA LEU A 31 22.32 61.54 -62.82
C LEU A 31 23.21 62.47 -63.67
N MET A 32 24.23 61.92 -64.32
CA MET A 32 25.15 62.68 -65.16
C MET A 32 24.45 63.34 -66.35
N LYS A 33 23.58 62.61 -67.04
CA LYS A 33 22.75 63.15 -68.12
C LYS A 33 21.85 64.29 -67.64
N THR A 34 21.29 64.17 -66.44
CA THR A 34 20.46 65.23 -65.84
C THR A 34 21.29 66.46 -65.51
N PHE A 35 22.49 66.28 -64.95
CA PHE A 35 23.40 67.38 -64.63
C PHE A 35 23.93 68.10 -65.87
N GLU A 36 24.26 67.37 -66.93
CA GLU A 36 24.67 67.94 -68.21
C GLU A 36 23.59 68.83 -68.80
N LEU A 37 22.33 68.37 -68.84
CA LEU A 37 21.18 69.17 -69.32
C LEU A 37 21.00 70.47 -68.51
N HIS A 38 21.17 70.42 -67.19
CA HIS A 38 21.08 71.62 -66.35
C HIS A 38 22.22 72.60 -66.60
N LEU A 39 23.45 72.12 -66.69
CA LEU A 39 24.62 72.97 -66.93
C LEU A 39 24.59 73.58 -68.33
N GLU A 40 24.25 72.79 -69.35
CA GLU A 40 24.13 73.23 -70.74
C GLU A 40 23.10 74.36 -70.86
N ARG A 41 21.95 74.21 -70.19
CA ARG A 41 20.93 75.27 -70.12
C ARG A 41 21.45 76.57 -69.54
N GLU A 42 22.21 76.54 -68.44
CA GLU A 42 22.74 77.75 -67.81
C GLU A 42 23.88 78.38 -68.63
N TYR A 43 24.68 77.56 -69.31
CA TYR A 43 25.74 78.00 -70.22
C TYR A 43 25.18 78.68 -71.47
N ASN A 44 24.18 78.07 -72.12
CA ASN A 44 23.51 78.63 -73.30
C ASN A 44 22.79 79.95 -72.99
N LYS A 45 22.35 80.14 -71.74
CA LYS A 45 21.80 81.41 -71.23
C LYS A 45 22.87 82.41 -70.81
N GLN A 46 24.15 82.12 -71.02
CA GLN A 46 25.30 82.94 -70.66
C GLN A 46 25.37 83.32 -69.17
N ARG A 47 24.76 82.51 -68.29
CA ARG A 47 24.77 82.75 -66.83
C ARG A 47 26.04 82.24 -66.17
N ILE A 48 26.68 81.25 -66.77
CA ILE A 48 27.96 80.67 -66.33
C ILE A 48 28.94 80.71 -67.50
N ARG A 49 30.24 80.91 -67.21
CA ARG A 49 31.31 80.91 -68.23
C ARG A 49 31.96 79.53 -68.30
N GLY A 50 32.80 79.29 -69.31
CA GLY A 50 33.41 77.96 -69.53
C GLY A 50 34.19 77.42 -68.33
N THR A 51 34.85 78.29 -67.56
CA THR A 51 35.53 77.93 -66.31
C THR A 51 34.54 77.56 -65.20
N ASP A 52 33.42 78.27 -65.07
CA ASP A 52 32.38 78.02 -64.06
C ASP A 52 31.62 76.74 -64.37
N TYR A 53 31.37 76.47 -65.66
CA TYR A 53 30.79 75.22 -66.15
C TYR A 53 31.63 74.01 -65.76
N ALA A 54 32.94 74.06 -66.04
CA ALA A 54 33.85 72.97 -65.73
C ALA A 54 33.92 72.71 -64.21
N ASN A 55 33.99 73.78 -63.40
CA ASN A 55 34.02 73.67 -61.94
C ASN A 55 32.70 73.09 -61.38
N ALA A 56 31.55 73.52 -61.89
CA ALA A 56 30.26 72.99 -61.48
C ALA A 56 30.08 71.53 -61.90
N TYR A 57 30.53 71.17 -63.10
CA TYR A 57 30.50 69.80 -63.60
C TYR A 57 31.35 68.85 -62.73
N ILE A 58 32.58 69.25 -62.39
CA ILE A 58 33.44 68.48 -61.48
C ILE A 58 32.79 68.32 -60.10
N GLY A 59 32.19 69.38 -59.56
CA GLY A 59 31.48 69.33 -58.28
C GLY A 59 30.30 68.36 -58.28
N LEU A 60 29.50 68.38 -59.35
CA LEU A 60 28.35 67.50 -59.52
C LEU A 60 28.75 66.05 -59.76
N ILE A 61 29.81 65.77 -60.53
CA ILE A 61 30.37 64.41 -60.69
C ILE A 61 30.78 63.84 -59.34
N ASN A 62 31.56 64.60 -58.57
CA ASN A 62 32.01 64.14 -57.26
C ASN A 62 30.83 63.86 -56.32
N ASN A 63 29.76 64.67 -56.40
CA ASN A 63 28.53 64.41 -55.65
C ASN A 63 27.80 63.15 -56.15
N ALA A 64 27.69 62.96 -57.47
CA ALA A 64 27.06 61.81 -58.10
C ALA A 64 27.76 60.50 -57.70
N LEU A 65 29.09 60.46 -57.80
CA LEU A 65 29.91 59.30 -57.43
C LEU A 65 29.70 58.92 -55.96
N ASN A 66 29.66 59.90 -55.06
CA ASN A 66 29.38 59.67 -53.64
C ASN A 66 27.96 59.10 -53.42
N GLN A 67 26.93 59.66 -54.07
CA GLN A 67 25.55 59.18 -53.92
C GLN A 67 25.34 57.76 -54.47
N VAL A 68 25.91 57.47 -55.65
CA VAL A 68 25.82 56.16 -56.29
C VAL A 68 26.58 55.10 -55.48
N SER A 69 27.75 55.44 -54.93
CA SER A 69 28.50 54.54 -54.05
C SER A 69 27.72 54.19 -52.78
N ASN A 70 27.08 55.17 -52.15
CA ASN A 70 26.23 54.93 -50.99
C ASN A 70 25.01 54.07 -51.34
N TYR A 71 24.32 54.37 -52.45
CA TYR A 71 23.20 53.56 -52.91
C TYR A 71 23.59 52.09 -53.14
N ALA A 72 24.76 51.84 -53.75
CA ALA A 72 25.23 50.49 -54.00
C ALA A 72 25.56 49.73 -52.70
N LEU A 73 26.16 50.41 -51.73
CA LEU A 73 26.45 49.85 -50.41
C LEU A 73 25.15 49.53 -49.64
N GLU A 74 24.17 50.44 -49.64
CA GLU A 74 22.88 50.22 -48.97
C GLU A 74 22.07 49.11 -49.65
N LYS A 75 22.01 49.10 -50.98
CA LYS A 75 21.32 48.05 -51.76
C LYS A 75 21.93 46.66 -51.52
N SER A 76 23.25 46.56 -51.38
CA SER A 76 23.92 45.26 -51.14
C SER A 76 23.72 44.74 -49.71
N LYS A 77 23.54 45.62 -48.72
CA LYS A 77 23.29 45.22 -47.33
C LYS A 77 21.83 44.85 -47.06
N LEU A 78 20.89 45.52 -47.71
CA LEU A 78 19.46 45.39 -47.43
C LEU A 78 18.94 43.93 -47.40
N PRO A 79 19.29 43.04 -48.36
CA PRO A 79 18.81 41.65 -48.31
C PRO A 79 19.32 40.87 -47.09
N LEU A 80 20.57 41.11 -46.68
CA LEU A 80 21.16 40.45 -45.50
C LEU A 80 20.49 40.92 -44.20
N GLU A 81 20.18 42.22 -44.11
CA GLU A 81 19.45 42.79 -42.98
C GLU A 81 18.02 42.24 -42.90
N LEU A 82 17.33 42.09 -44.04
CA LEU A 82 16.01 41.47 -44.10
C LEU A 82 16.05 39.99 -43.69
N GLN A 83 17.05 39.23 -44.13
CA GLN A 83 17.24 37.84 -43.71
C GLN A 83 17.51 37.71 -42.21
N LEU A 84 18.33 38.60 -41.64
CA LEU A 84 18.60 38.63 -40.21
C LEU A 84 17.32 38.95 -39.43
N LEU A 85 16.53 39.91 -39.90
CA LEU A 85 15.26 40.28 -39.28
C LEU A 85 14.26 39.11 -39.33
N GLU A 86 14.14 38.43 -40.45
CA GLU A 86 13.27 37.26 -40.60
C GLU A 86 13.70 36.11 -39.68
N ALA A 87 15.00 35.82 -39.59
CA ALA A 87 15.54 34.84 -38.65
C ALA A 87 15.26 35.22 -37.19
N GLN A 88 15.38 36.51 -36.84
CA GLN A 88 15.07 37.01 -35.51
C GLN A 88 13.57 36.89 -35.18
N ILE A 89 12.68 37.17 -36.14
CA ILE A 89 11.23 36.97 -35.99
C ILE A 89 10.92 35.49 -35.74
N HIS A 90 11.50 34.58 -36.52
CA HIS A 90 11.32 33.15 -36.34
C HIS A 90 11.84 32.65 -34.98
N LYS A 91 13.00 33.14 -34.55
CA LYS A 91 13.56 32.83 -33.23
C LYS A 91 12.61 33.28 -32.12
N THR A 92 12.17 34.54 -32.15
CA THR A 92 11.25 35.06 -31.14
C THR A 92 9.91 34.32 -31.15
N ALA A 93 9.36 33.96 -32.31
CA ALA A 93 8.16 33.13 -32.39
C ALA A 93 8.37 31.75 -31.74
N THR A 94 9.54 31.13 -31.95
CA THR A 94 9.88 29.85 -31.32
C THR A 94 10.04 29.99 -29.80
N ASP A 95 10.76 31.01 -29.36
CA ASP A 95 10.98 31.29 -27.94
C ASP A 95 9.66 31.56 -27.20
N THR A 96 8.72 32.28 -27.81
CA THR A 96 7.38 32.49 -27.23
C THR A 96 6.60 31.19 -27.09
N ILE A 97 6.61 30.30 -28.10
CA ILE A 97 5.96 28.99 -28.03
C ILE A 97 6.57 28.13 -26.91
N VAL A 98 7.90 28.12 -26.79
CA VAL A 98 8.61 27.38 -25.74
C VAL A 98 8.24 27.94 -24.36
N ALA A 99 8.24 29.27 -24.19
CA ALA A 99 7.85 29.92 -22.95
C ALA A 99 6.39 29.60 -22.56
N THR A 100 5.46 29.63 -23.52
CA THR A 100 4.06 29.23 -23.26
C THR A 100 3.95 27.77 -22.84
N LYS A 101 4.66 26.85 -23.50
CA LYS A 101 4.66 25.43 -23.12
C LYS A 101 5.28 25.21 -21.73
N GLN A 102 6.37 25.90 -21.42
CA GLN A 102 7.00 25.84 -20.10
C GLN A 102 6.07 26.39 -19.00
N GLY A 103 5.38 27.50 -19.26
CA GLY A 103 4.36 28.04 -18.36
C GLY A 103 3.27 27.01 -18.06
N GLY A 104 2.69 26.39 -19.10
CA GLY A 104 1.66 25.35 -18.91
C GLY A 104 2.18 24.10 -18.18
N LEU A 105 3.45 23.72 -18.36
CA LEU A 105 4.07 22.63 -17.59
C LEU A 105 4.23 22.98 -16.12
N ILE A 106 4.63 24.21 -15.80
CA ILE A 106 4.76 24.70 -14.43
C ILE A 106 3.38 24.74 -13.77
N ASP A 107 2.35 25.27 -14.45
CA ASP A 107 0.98 25.30 -13.94
C ASP A 107 0.47 23.88 -13.61
N ALA A 108 0.72 22.92 -14.51
CA ALA A 108 0.37 21.52 -14.28
C ALA A 108 1.12 20.90 -13.09
N GLN A 109 2.40 21.24 -12.91
CA GLN A 109 3.20 20.80 -11.75
C GLN A 109 2.66 21.39 -10.45
N ILE A 110 2.34 22.69 -10.43
CA ILE A 110 1.73 23.36 -9.27
C ILE A 110 0.43 22.67 -8.90
N HIS A 111 -0.46 22.40 -9.87
CA HIS A 111 -1.73 21.71 -9.60
C HIS A 111 -1.52 20.31 -9.02
N LYS A 112 -0.56 19.55 -9.56
CA LYS A 112 -0.22 18.22 -9.04
C LYS A 112 0.29 18.31 -7.60
N GLU A 113 1.19 19.25 -7.32
CA GLU A 113 1.77 19.44 -5.99
C GLU A 113 0.70 19.88 -4.99
N MET A 114 -0.16 20.84 -5.35
CA MET A 114 -1.30 21.26 -4.53
C MET A 114 -2.21 20.09 -4.18
N ALA A 115 -2.55 19.24 -5.15
CA ALA A 115 -3.37 18.05 -4.90
C ALA A 115 -2.68 17.06 -3.96
N GLN A 116 -1.36 16.87 -4.10
CA GLN A 116 -0.58 16.01 -3.19
C GLN A 116 -0.50 16.60 -1.78
N THR A 117 -0.32 17.92 -1.65
CA THR A 117 -0.35 18.62 -0.37
C THR A 117 -1.71 18.48 0.31
N GLU A 118 -2.81 18.62 -0.42
CA GLU A 118 -4.17 18.44 0.10
C GLU A 118 -4.40 17.00 0.58
N MET A 119 -3.98 16.00 -0.20
CA MET A 119 -4.07 14.59 0.21
C MET A 119 -3.27 14.33 1.50
N LEU A 120 -2.05 14.85 1.59
CA LEU A 120 -1.22 14.72 2.79
C LEU A 120 -1.85 15.43 3.99
N HIS A 121 -2.44 16.61 3.77
CA HIS A 121 -3.13 17.35 4.82
C HIS A 121 -4.31 16.54 5.39
N LEU A 122 -5.16 15.98 4.53
CA LEU A 122 -6.28 15.12 4.93
C LEU A 122 -5.80 13.87 5.69
N GLU A 123 -4.71 13.25 5.25
CA GLU A 123 -4.14 12.07 5.91
C GLU A 123 -3.62 12.42 7.32
N MET A 124 -2.92 13.54 7.48
CA MET A 124 -2.43 13.99 8.77
C MET A 124 -3.54 14.47 9.71
N GLU A 125 -4.55 15.18 9.19
CA GLU A 125 -5.60 15.77 10.02
C GLU A 125 -6.65 14.73 10.44
N TYR A 126 -6.99 13.78 9.58
CA TYR A 126 -8.10 12.85 9.84
C TYR A 126 -7.68 11.39 9.97
N LYS A 127 -6.82 10.88 9.08
CA LYS A 127 -6.54 9.45 9.03
C LYS A 127 -5.62 9.00 10.15
N PHE A 128 -4.45 9.63 10.31
CA PHE A 128 -3.50 9.26 11.38
C PHE A 128 -4.08 9.42 12.79
N PRO A 129 -4.79 10.51 13.14
CA PRO A 129 -5.37 10.63 14.48
C PRO A 129 -6.41 9.56 14.78
N LYS A 130 -7.22 9.15 13.78
CA LYS A 130 -8.17 8.04 13.94
C LYS A 130 -7.47 6.70 14.13
N GLU A 131 -6.42 6.44 13.36
CA GLU A 131 -5.62 5.21 13.51
C GLU A 131 -4.94 5.17 14.89
N LEU A 132 -4.40 6.29 15.38
CA LEU A 132 -3.83 6.40 16.72
C LEU A 132 -4.88 6.14 17.81
N ALA A 133 -6.05 6.77 17.71
CA ALA A 133 -7.14 6.57 18.67
C ALA A 133 -7.60 5.10 18.71
N LEU A 134 -7.68 4.44 17.54
CA LEU A 134 -8.01 3.02 17.46
C LEU A 134 -6.95 2.14 18.13
N ILE A 135 -5.66 2.44 17.92
CA ILE A 135 -4.56 1.72 18.56
C ILE A 135 -4.61 1.92 20.09
N ASP A 136 -4.86 3.14 20.56
CA ASP A 136 -4.99 3.43 21.99
C ASP A 136 -6.15 2.65 22.63
N GLU A 137 -7.29 2.54 21.93
CA GLU A 137 -8.43 1.75 22.37
C GLU A 137 -8.10 0.24 22.41
N GLN A 138 -7.39 -0.27 21.41
CA GLN A 138 -6.92 -1.66 21.39
C GLN A 138 -5.97 -1.94 22.56
N ILE A 139 -5.04 -1.03 22.85
CA ILE A 139 -4.14 -1.14 24.01
C ILE A 139 -4.94 -1.15 25.32
N ALA A 140 -5.95 -0.29 25.45
CA ALA A 140 -6.80 -0.24 26.64
C ALA A 140 -7.56 -1.57 26.84
N ASN A 141 -8.14 -2.12 25.77
CA ASN A 141 -8.82 -3.42 25.81
C ASN A 141 -7.87 -4.57 26.18
N MET A 142 -6.67 -4.62 25.59
CA MET A 142 -5.67 -5.62 25.94
C MET A 142 -5.24 -5.51 27.41
N LYS A 143 -5.06 -4.30 27.93
CA LYS A 143 -4.74 -4.08 29.36
C LYS A 143 -5.86 -4.59 30.26
N ALA A 144 -7.13 -4.32 29.91
CA ALA A 144 -8.26 -4.82 30.66
C ALA A 144 -8.33 -6.37 30.65
N GLU A 145 -8.07 -6.99 29.50
CA GLU A 145 -8.03 -8.45 29.37
C GLU A 145 -6.89 -9.07 30.19
N ILE A 146 -5.71 -8.45 30.18
CA ILE A 146 -4.58 -8.87 31.03
C ILE A 146 -4.96 -8.79 32.50
N ALA A 147 -5.54 -7.66 32.95
CA ALA A 147 -5.95 -7.49 34.35
C ALA A 147 -7.00 -8.53 34.78
N LEU A 148 -7.94 -8.87 33.89
CA LEU A 148 -8.93 -9.92 34.15
C LEU A 148 -8.25 -11.30 34.31
N LYS A 149 -7.36 -11.67 33.38
CA LYS A 149 -6.61 -12.93 33.44
C LYS A 149 -5.73 -13.02 34.68
N GLU A 150 -5.08 -11.93 35.07
CA GLU A 150 -4.31 -11.84 36.31
C GLU A 150 -5.18 -12.07 37.54
N TYR A 151 -6.36 -11.45 37.59
CA TYR A 151 -7.32 -11.66 38.67
C TYR A 151 -7.80 -13.12 38.74
N GLU A 152 -8.16 -13.70 37.59
CA GLU A 152 -8.58 -15.09 37.49
C GLU A 152 -7.48 -16.05 37.97
N LEU A 153 -6.23 -15.85 37.54
CA LEU A 153 -5.09 -16.68 37.95
C LEU A 153 -4.77 -16.54 39.43
N LYS A 154 -4.83 -15.32 39.98
CA LYS A 154 -4.45 -15.05 41.37
C LYS A 154 -5.50 -15.48 42.38
N TYR A 155 -6.79 -15.30 42.06
CA TYR A 155 -7.86 -15.48 43.03
C TYR A 155 -8.79 -16.64 42.68
N ILE A 156 -9.20 -16.77 41.41
CA ILE A 156 -10.25 -17.73 41.03
C ILE A 156 -9.69 -19.15 40.87
N LYS A 157 -8.60 -19.32 40.11
CA LYS A 157 -8.00 -20.64 39.84
C LYS A 157 -7.55 -21.38 41.12
N PRO A 158 -6.92 -20.72 42.12
CA PRO A 158 -6.55 -21.41 43.35
C PRO A 158 -7.76 -21.90 44.14
N ILE A 159 -8.85 -21.13 44.17
CA ILE A 159 -10.09 -21.53 44.84
C ILE A 159 -10.71 -22.72 44.10
N GLN A 160 -10.75 -22.69 42.76
CA GLN A 160 -11.24 -23.82 41.95
C GLN A 160 -10.42 -25.10 42.19
N LEU A 161 -9.08 -24.98 42.23
CA LEU A 161 -8.20 -26.11 42.51
C LEU A 161 -8.46 -26.67 43.92
N ALA A 162 -8.52 -25.82 44.94
CA ALA A 162 -8.78 -26.25 46.32
C ALA A 162 -10.16 -26.90 46.47
N LEU A 163 -11.16 -26.46 45.70
CA LEU A 163 -12.47 -27.09 45.67
C LEU A 163 -12.40 -28.48 45.03
N GLN A 164 -11.71 -28.61 43.89
CA GLN A 164 -11.50 -29.91 43.22
C GLN A 164 -10.74 -30.91 44.11
N GLU A 165 -9.72 -30.46 44.83
CA GLU A 165 -8.98 -31.29 45.79
C GLU A 165 -9.89 -31.77 46.93
N LYS A 166 -10.77 -30.92 47.45
CA LYS A 166 -11.76 -31.29 48.46
C LYS A 166 -12.77 -32.32 47.94
N GLU A 167 -13.26 -32.14 46.71
CA GLU A 167 -14.17 -33.10 46.08
C GLU A 167 -13.50 -34.46 45.89
N LEU A 168 -12.23 -34.49 45.48
CA LEU A 168 -11.45 -35.70 45.33
C LEU A 168 -11.26 -36.40 46.68
N ALA A 169 -10.86 -35.67 47.73
CA ALA A 169 -10.72 -36.22 49.08
C ALA A 169 -12.04 -36.78 49.64
N LEU A 170 -13.18 -36.15 49.31
CA LEU A 170 -14.50 -36.67 49.68
C LEU A 170 -14.81 -38.00 48.97
N ARG A 171 -14.52 -38.08 47.66
CA ARG A 171 -14.68 -39.32 46.88
C ARG A 171 -13.79 -40.44 47.40
N GLU A 172 -12.55 -40.15 47.76
CA GLU A 172 -11.64 -41.13 48.38
C GLU A 172 -12.21 -41.68 49.68
N LYS A 173 -12.74 -40.82 50.56
CA LYS A 173 -13.41 -41.26 51.79
C LYS A 173 -14.64 -42.11 51.50
N GLN A 174 -15.44 -41.76 50.49
CA GLN A 174 -16.59 -42.55 50.07
C GLN A 174 -16.17 -43.93 49.55
N LEU A 175 -15.08 -44.01 48.78
CA LEU A 175 -14.52 -45.27 48.31
C LEU A 175 -14.09 -46.15 49.48
N GLN A 176 -13.36 -45.60 50.46
CA GLN A 176 -12.95 -46.34 51.67
C GLN A 176 -14.13 -46.85 52.49
N ILE A 177 -15.21 -46.08 52.60
CA ILE A 177 -16.46 -46.53 53.26
C ILE A 177 -17.05 -47.69 52.47
N SER A 178 -17.16 -47.56 51.14
CA SER A 178 -17.69 -48.62 50.27
C SER A 178 -16.87 -49.91 50.34
N GLU A 179 -15.54 -49.82 50.42
CA GLU A 179 -14.64 -50.98 50.60
C GLU A 179 -14.86 -51.66 51.95
N LYS A 180 -14.98 -50.90 53.04
CA LYS A 180 -15.30 -51.45 54.37
C LYS A 180 -16.68 -52.09 54.41
N GLU A 181 -17.68 -51.47 53.80
CA GLU A 181 -19.03 -52.05 53.68
C GLU A 181 -19.01 -53.36 52.89
N LEU A 182 -18.24 -53.44 51.81
CA LEU A 182 -18.06 -54.67 51.05
C LEU A 182 -17.43 -55.77 51.93
N GLY A 183 -16.35 -55.45 52.65
CA GLY A 183 -15.71 -56.40 53.57
C GLY A 183 -16.63 -56.89 54.69
N ILE A 184 -17.48 -56.02 55.24
CA ILE A 184 -18.52 -56.43 56.21
C ILE A 184 -19.53 -57.38 55.57
N LYS A 185 -20.01 -57.07 54.36
CA LYS A 185 -20.94 -57.94 53.62
C LYS A 185 -20.31 -59.30 53.31
N GLU A 186 -19.03 -59.36 52.96
CA GLU A 186 -18.29 -60.60 52.76
C GLU A 186 -18.21 -61.45 54.03
N GLN A 187 -17.92 -60.83 55.18
CA GLN A 187 -17.91 -61.51 56.48
C GLN A 187 -19.30 -62.01 56.89
N GLN A 188 -20.34 -61.21 56.67
CA GLN A 188 -21.73 -61.62 56.91
C GLN A 188 -22.12 -62.80 56.02
N LEU A 189 -21.72 -62.79 54.75
CA LEU A 189 -21.94 -63.90 53.83
C LEU A 189 -21.22 -65.16 54.29
N ALA A 190 -19.97 -65.04 54.77
CA ALA A 190 -19.21 -66.17 55.31
C ALA A 190 -19.87 -66.76 56.57
N LEU A 191 -20.36 -65.90 57.47
CA LEU A 191 -21.08 -66.34 58.67
C LEU A 191 -22.38 -67.08 58.30
N ALA A 192 -23.17 -66.51 57.39
CA ALA A 192 -24.40 -67.13 56.91
C ALA A 192 -24.14 -68.51 56.27
N ARG A 193 -23.04 -68.64 55.49
CA ARG A 193 -22.60 -69.93 54.95
C ARG A 193 -22.22 -70.91 56.06
N TYR A 194 -21.44 -70.50 57.05
CA TYR A 194 -21.07 -71.37 58.16
C TYR A 194 -22.29 -71.87 58.95
N GLU A 195 -23.26 -70.99 59.20
CA GLU A 195 -24.52 -71.35 59.85
C GLU A 195 -25.31 -72.39 59.03
N PHE A 196 -25.44 -72.16 57.73
CA PHE A 196 -26.21 -73.03 56.84
C PHE A 196 -25.51 -74.36 56.50
N GLU A 197 -24.22 -74.33 56.22
CA GLU A 197 -23.46 -75.50 55.74
C GLU A 197 -22.92 -76.37 56.88
N VAL A 198 -22.62 -75.79 58.04
CA VAL A 198 -21.98 -76.52 59.16
C VAL A 198 -22.93 -76.70 60.34
N LYS A 199 -23.46 -75.61 60.91
CA LYS A 199 -24.26 -75.69 62.15
C LYS A 199 -25.60 -76.37 61.92
N ALA A 200 -26.39 -75.92 60.94
CA ALA A 200 -27.73 -76.46 60.71
C ALA A 200 -27.71 -77.99 60.46
N PRO A 201 -26.83 -78.55 59.61
CA PRO A 201 -26.74 -80.01 59.44
C PRO A 201 -26.21 -80.74 60.68
N ALA A 202 -25.34 -80.12 61.48
CA ALA A 202 -24.88 -80.70 62.75
C ALA A 202 -26.01 -80.77 63.78
N GLU A 203 -26.82 -79.72 63.87
CA GLU A 203 -28.00 -79.67 64.75
C GLU A 203 -29.08 -80.66 64.30
N VAL A 204 -29.36 -80.75 62.99
CA VAL A 204 -30.24 -81.80 62.44
C VAL A 204 -29.72 -83.20 62.78
N ARG A 205 -28.41 -83.44 62.64
CA ARG A 205 -27.80 -84.72 63.04
C ARG A 205 -27.95 -85.00 64.54
N SER A 206 -27.77 -84.00 65.39
CA SER A 206 -27.90 -84.17 66.84
C SER A 206 -29.36 -84.44 67.23
N ILE A 207 -30.31 -83.74 66.62
CA ILE A 207 -31.75 -83.95 66.82
C ILE A 207 -32.14 -85.36 66.36
N ASN A 208 -31.67 -85.78 65.19
CA ASN A 208 -31.91 -87.14 64.70
C ASN A 208 -31.31 -88.19 65.64
N ALA A 209 -30.08 -88.00 66.13
CA ALA A 209 -29.47 -88.89 67.09
C ALA A 209 -30.22 -88.92 68.44
N GLN A 210 -30.74 -87.79 68.92
CA GLN A 210 -31.61 -87.73 70.10
C GLN A 210 -32.94 -88.46 69.86
N ALA A 211 -33.54 -88.31 68.67
CA ALA A 211 -34.74 -89.03 68.28
C ALA A 211 -34.49 -90.54 68.20
N ASP A 212 -33.36 -90.97 67.64
CA ASP A 212 -32.94 -92.37 67.57
C ASP A 212 -32.73 -92.96 68.98
N LEU A 213 -32.03 -92.23 69.86
CA LEU A 213 -31.86 -92.63 71.27
C LEU A 213 -33.20 -92.71 72.01
N TYR A 214 -34.10 -91.75 71.79
CA TYR A 214 -35.43 -91.76 72.39
C TYR A 214 -36.24 -92.97 71.91
N ASN A 215 -36.23 -93.25 70.61
CA ASN A 215 -36.84 -94.45 70.03
C ASN A 215 -36.24 -95.74 70.61
N GLN A 216 -34.92 -95.78 70.80
CA GLN A 216 -34.23 -96.90 71.44
C GLN A 216 -34.67 -97.06 72.90
N LYS A 217 -34.77 -95.98 73.68
CA LYS A 217 -35.26 -96.01 75.07
C LYS A 217 -36.68 -96.55 75.15
N VAL A 218 -37.58 -96.04 74.33
CA VAL A 218 -38.96 -96.55 74.22
C VAL A 218 -38.96 -98.04 73.86
N GLY A 219 -38.07 -98.47 72.95
CA GLY A 219 -37.89 -99.88 72.62
C GLY A 219 -37.41 -100.73 73.80
N THR A 220 -36.41 -100.28 74.56
CA THR A 220 -35.90 -100.98 75.75
C THR A 220 -36.92 -101.01 76.89
N GLU A 221 -37.69 -99.93 77.10
CA GLU A 221 -38.76 -99.88 78.09
C GLU A 221 -39.90 -100.86 77.73
N LYS A 222 -40.25 -100.98 76.44
CA LYS A 222 -41.18 -102.01 75.97
C LYS A 222 -40.62 -103.42 76.18
N ALA A 223 -39.34 -103.67 75.91
CA ALA A 223 -38.72 -104.98 76.14
C ALA A 223 -38.63 -105.38 77.63
N GLN A 224 -38.70 -104.42 78.56
CA GLN A 224 -38.77 -104.67 80.01
C GLN A 224 -40.18 -105.01 80.50
N THR A 225 -41.23 -104.77 79.69
CA THR A 225 -42.65 -104.96 80.08
C THR A 225 -43.40 -105.99 79.23
N ASP A 226 -42.85 -106.40 78.08
CA ASP A 226 -43.41 -107.39 77.16
C ASP A 226 -42.30 -108.31 76.59
N ALA A 227 -42.37 -109.62 76.87
CA ALA A 227 -41.33 -110.59 76.52
C ALA A 227 -41.24 -110.93 75.01
N SER A 228 -42.19 -110.45 74.19
CA SER A 228 -42.27 -110.76 72.76
C SER A 228 -41.26 -110.02 71.88
N VAL A 229 -40.49 -109.06 72.44
CA VAL A 229 -39.62 -108.13 71.68
C VAL A 229 -38.11 -108.33 71.96
N ILE A 230 -37.73 -109.40 72.65
CA ILE A 230 -36.33 -109.67 73.06
C ILE A 230 -35.51 -110.28 71.91
N GLY A 231 -34.44 -109.59 71.49
CA GLY A 231 -33.52 -110.06 70.45
C GLY A 231 -32.51 -111.12 70.94
N LYS A 232 -32.07 -112.00 70.03
CA LYS A 232 -31.14 -113.12 70.32
C LYS A 232 -29.77 -112.58 70.76
N GLY A 233 -29.44 -112.70 72.06
CA GLY A 233 -28.23 -112.15 72.69
C GLY A 233 -28.49 -111.08 73.77
N SER A 234 -29.75 -110.83 74.13
CA SER A 234 -30.13 -109.94 75.23
C SER A 234 -29.64 -110.44 76.59
N VAL A 235 -29.17 -109.51 77.43
CA VAL A 235 -28.81 -109.71 78.86
C VAL A 235 -29.98 -109.45 79.81
N ILE A 236 -31.16 -109.14 79.26
CA ILE A 236 -32.42 -109.17 80.00
C ILE A 236 -32.89 -110.63 80.02
N ASP A 237 -32.54 -111.32 81.11
CA ASP A 237 -33.39 -112.35 81.73
C ASP A 237 -34.46 -111.65 82.59
#